data_AF-A0A381RUR3-F1
#
_entry.id   AF-A0A381RUR3-F1
#
_cell.length_a   1.000
_cell.length_b   1.000
_cell.length_c   1.000
_cell.angle_alpha   90.00
_cell.angle_beta   90.00
_cell.angle_gamma   90.00
#
_symmetry.space_group_name_H-M   'P 1'
#
loop_
_entity.id
_entity.type
_entity.pdbx_description
1 polymer ?
#
loop_
_entity_poly.entity_id
_entity_poly.type
_entity_poly.pdbx_seq_one_letter_code
_entity_poly.pdbx_strand_id
1 'polypeptide(L)'
;MTLESKLTEQQLFDQLISSLVHSAWVYLGKIKNPMNDKLEKNIDQASVQIDMLDMLFKRMTGNMSEEEDKYLGHVIRELKMNFVEEKNKPEEPDNSESVEEESKDENDLEPETDKTDGKTEDETKDKED
;
A
#
# COMPACT_ATOMS: atom_id res chain seq x y z
N MET A 1 -3.01 -1.55 31.10
CA MET A 1 -4.33 -1.71 30.46
C MET A 1 -4.30 -3.05 29.75
N THR A 2 -5.08 -4.02 30.21
CA THR A 2 -5.22 -5.29 29.49
C THR A 2 -6.17 -5.03 28.33
N LEU A 3 -5.69 -5.18 27.09
CA LEU A 3 -6.60 -5.23 25.94
C LEU A 3 -7.45 -6.49 26.13
N GLU A 4 -8.78 -6.36 26.16
CA GLU A 4 -9.68 -7.52 26.17
C GLU A 4 -9.68 -8.17 24.78
N SER A 5 -8.61 -8.89 24.45
CA SER A 5 -8.52 -9.70 23.25
C SER A 5 -9.51 -10.86 23.37
N LYS A 6 -10.62 -10.77 22.65
CA LYS A 6 -11.58 -11.88 22.47
C LYS A 6 -10.98 -13.08 21.70
N LEU A 7 -9.77 -12.90 21.16
CA LEU A 7 -9.01 -13.88 20.38
C LEU A 7 -7.91 -14.49 21.26
N THR A 8 -7.65 -15.78 21.09
CA THR A 8 -6.53 -16.46 21.73
C THR A 8 -5.19 -16.05 21.10
N GLU A 9 -4.08 -16.29 21.81
CA GLU A 9 -2.73 -16.04 21.27
C GLU A 9 -2.50 -16.79 19.94
N GLN A 10 -3.01 -18.02 19.82
CA GLN A 10 -2.96 -18.81 18.59
C GLN A 10 -3.76 -18.16 17.44
N GLN A 11 -4.96 -17.64 17.71
CA GLN A 11 -5.75 -16.94 16.68
C GLN A 11 -5.08 -15.64 16.22
N LEU A 12 -4.39 -14.93 17.12
CA LEU A 12 -3.61 -13.73 16.78
C LEU A 12 -2.36 -14.10 15.95
N PHE A 13 -1.72 -15.22 16.27
CA PHE A 13 -0.61 -15.77 15.47
C PHE A 13 -1.08 -16.16 14.06
N ASP A 14 -2.18 -16.91 13.94
CA ASP A 14 -2.75 -17.30 12.64
C ASP A 14 -3.13 -16.09 11.79
N GLN A 15 -3.74 -15.06 12.40
CA GLN A 15 -4.05 -13.80 11.71
C GLN A 15 -2.79 -13.06 11.24
N LEU A 16 -1.73 -13.01 12.06
CA LEU A 16 -0.46 -12.37 11.70
C LEU A 16 0.22 -13.10 10.53
N ILE A 17 0.33 -14.43 10.60
CA ILE A 17 0.89 -15.25 9.52
C ILE A 17 0.05 -15.08 8.24
N SER A 18 -1.27 -15.21 8.33
CA SER A 18 -2.18 -15.04 7.19
C SER A 18 -2.05 -13.66 6.53
N SER A 19 -1.93 -12.59 7.33
CA SER A 19 -1.71 -11.22 6.83
C SER A 19 -0.40 -11.05 6.07
N LEU A 20 0.71 -11.57 6.62
CA LEU A 20 2.03 -11.52 5.97
C LEU A 20 2.06 -12.36 4.67
N VAL A 21 1.44 -13.54 4.70
CA VAL A 21 1.30 -14.44 3.55
C VAL A 21 0.46 -13.79 2.45
N HIS A 22 -0.68 -13.18 2.79
CA HIS A 22 -1.53 -12.47 1.85
C HIS A 22 -0.79 -11.28 1.22
N SER A 23 -0.07 -10.49 2.03
CA SER A 23 0.76 -9.38 1.55
C SER A 23 1.85 -9.87 0.59
N ALA A 24 2.52 -10.99 0.89
CA ALA A 24 3.49 -11.61 -0.03
C ALA A 24 2.82 -12.02 -1.36
N TRP A 25 1.63 -12.64 -1.34
CA TRP A 25 0.90 -13.00 -2.56
C TRP A 25 0.46 -11.81 -3.41
N VAL A 26 0.09 -10.69 -2.78
CA VAL A 26 -0.22 -9.42 -3.47
C VAL A 26 1.05 -8.88 -4.14
N TYR A 27 2.16 -8.73 -3.40
CA TYR A 27 3.42 -8.23 -3.95
C TYR A 27 4.06 -9.17 -5.00
N LEU A 28 3.77 -10.47 -4.95
CA LEU A 28 4.14 -11.41 -6.01
C LEU A 28 3.27 -11.25 -7.28
N GLY A 29 2.31 -10.32 -7.33
CA GLY A 29 1.40 -10.14 -8.46
C GLY A 29 0.49 -11.35 -8.71
N LYS A 30 0.28 -12.21 -7.69
CA LYS A 30 -0.55 -13.44 -7.79
C LYS A 30 -2.00 -13.18 -7.37
N ILE A 31 -2.22 -12.16 -6.54
CA ILE A 31 -3.54 -11.69 -6.08
C ILE A 31 -3.59 -10.17 -6.30
N LYS A 32 -4.76 -9.65 -6.67
CA LYS A 32 -4.98 -8.20 -6.76
C LYS A 32 -4.97 -7.56 -5.37
N ASN A 33 -4.42 -6.36 -5.24
CA ASN A 33 -4.49 -5.59 -4.01
C ASN A 33 -5.95 -5.18 -3.75
N PRO A 34 -6.58 -5.60 -2.64
CA PRO A 34 -8.00 -5.34 -2.38
C PRO A 34 -8.34 -3.86 -2.10
N MET A 35 -7.32 -3.00 -1.95
CA MET A 35 -7.52 -1.56 -1.73
C MET A 35 -7.68 -0.75 -3.03
N ASN A 36 -7.18 -1.25 -4.16
CA ASN A 36 -7.20 -0.54 -5.44
C ASN A 36 -7.53 -1.40 -6.68
N ASP A 37 -7.81 -2.70 -6.49
CA ASP A 37 -8.09 -3.70 -7.54
C ASP A 37 -6.98 -3.89 -8.59
N LYS A 38 -5.79 -3.33 -8.34
CA LYS A 38 -4.61 -3.43 -9.22
C LYS A 38 -3.76 -4.66 -8.92
N LEU A 39 -3.00 -5.09 -9.91
CA LEU A 39 -2.07 -6.22 -9.82
C LEU A 39 -0.64 -5.70 -9.60
N GLU A 40 -0.35 -5.23 -8.39
CA GLU A 40 0.92 -4.58 -8.04
C GLU A 40 2.03 -5.62 -7.80
N LYS A 41 2.75 -5.99 -8.87
CA LYS A 41 3.95 -6.83 -8.77
C LYS A 41 5.12 -5.99 -8.22
N ASN A 42 5.48 -6.22 -6.95
CA ASN A 42 6.68 -5.65 -6.33
C ASN A 42 7.52 -6.76 -5.69
N ILE A 43 8.48 -7.28 -6.46
CA ILE A 43 9.33 -8.41 -6.06
C ILE A 43 10.15 -8.07 -4.80
N ASP A 44 10.65 -6.85 -4.67
CA ASP A 44 11.45 -6.46 -3.48
C ASP A 44 10.59 -6.43 -2.21
N GLN A 45 9.36 -5.91 -2.27
CA GLN A 45 8.43 -6.00 -1.14
C GLN A 45 8.04 -7.44 -0.82
N ALA A 46 7.84 -8.29 -1.84
CA ALA A 46 7.59 -9.71 -1.64
C ALA A 46 8.74 -10.41 -0.90
N SER A 47 10.01 -10.08 -1.20
CA SER A 47 11.15 -10.66 -0.46
C SER A 47 11.13 -10.25 1.02
N VAL A 48 10.82 -8.99 1.33
CA VAL A 48 10.73 -8.50 2.72
C VAL A 48 9.64 -9.24 3.50
N GLN A 49 8.47 -9.50 2.91
CA GLN A 49 7.42 -10.30 3.57
C GLN A 49 7.87 -11.75 3.81
N ILE A 50 8.53 -12.38 2.83
CA ILE A 50 9.07 -13.74 2.93
C ILE A 50 10.16 -13.84 4.00
N ASP A 51 11.06 -12.85 4.08
CA ASP A 51 12.13 -12.81 5.07
C ASP A 51 11.58 -12.55 6.49
N MET A 52 10.50 -11.77 6.63
CA MET A 52 9.80 -11.64 7.91
C MET A 52 9.16 -12.97 8.34
N LEU A 53 8.49 -13.69 7.43
CA LEU A 53 7.94 -15.03 7.71
C LEU A 53 9.05 -16.04 8.09
N ASP A 54 10.18 -16.02 7.38
CA ASP A 54 11.33 -16.88 7.64
C ASP A 54 12.03 -16.56 8.98
N MET A 55 12.11 -15.28 9.33
CA MET A 55 12.60 -14.81 10.64
C MET A 55 11.65 -15.22 11.77
N LEU A 56 10.34 -15.08 11.58
CA LEU A 56 9.31 -15.52 12.53
C LEU A 56 9.39 -17.04 12.75
N PHE A 57 9.43 -17.83 11.67
CA PHE A 57 9.60 -19.28 11.73
C PHE A 57 10.84 -19.67 12.53
N LYS A 58 12.01 -19.10 12.21
CA LYS A 58 13.28 -19.35 12.93
C LYS A 58 13.25 -18.94 14.40
N ARG A 59 12.54 -17.87 14.76
CA ARG A 59 12.44 -17.39 16.16
C ARG A 59 11.44 -18.18 17.00
N MET A 60 10.41 -18.74 16.39
CA MET A 60 9.37 -19.51 17.07
C MET A 60 9.55 -21.03 16.95
N THR A 61 10.55 -21.49 16.18
CA THR A 61 11.00 -22.89 16.15
C THR A 61 11.23 -23.39 17.58
N GLY A 62 10.49 -24.43 17.98
CA GLY A 62 10.54 -25.01 19.34
C GLY A 62 9.51 -24.44 20.34
N ASN A 63 8.79 -23.38 19.99
CA ASN A 63 7.60 -22.89 20.72
C ASN A 63 6.29 -23.05 19.92
N MET A 64 6.39 -23.51 18.67
CA MET A 64 5.25 -23.86 17.80
C MET A 64 4.88 -25.33 17.95
N SER A 65 3.62 -25.65 17.68
CA SER A 65 3.14 -27.03 17.52
C SER A 65 3.64 -27.66 16.21
N GLU A 66 3.55 -28.99 16.13
CA GLU A 66 3.99 -29.76 14.96
C GLU A 66 3.14 -29.47 13.70
N GLU A 67 1.91 -28.96 13.87
CA GLU A 67 1.03 -28.55 12.77
C GLU A 67 1.40 -27.16 12.25
N GLU A 68 1.63 -26.20 13.16
CA GLU A 68 2.05 -24.84 12.82
C GLU A 68 3.42 -24.81 12.14
N ASP A 69 4.38 -25.64 12.60
CA ASP A 69 5.71 -25.78 11.99
C ASP A 69 5.62 -26.29 10.55
N LYS A 70 4.81 -27.33 10.32
CA LYS A 70 4.54 -27.88 8.97
C LYS A 70 3.82 -26.88 8.07
N TYR A 71 2.81 -26.17 8.60
CA TYR A 71 2.07 -25.16 7.87
C TYR A 71 2.96 -23.99 7.46
N LEU A 72 3.66 -23.35 8.41
CA LEU A 72 4.50 -22.19 8.14
C LEU A 72 5.69 -22.57 7.24
N GLY A 73 6.30 -23.74 7.47
CA GLY A 73 7.37 -24.27 6.61
C GLY A 73 6.92 -24.68 5.19
N HIS A 74 5.65 -25.04 5.00
CA HIS A 74 5.06 -25.25 3.68
C HIS A 74 4.83 -23.92 2.97
N VAL A 75 4.15 -22.96 3.61
CA VAL A 75 3.82 -21.67 2.99
C VAL A 75 5.07 -20.86 2.65
N ILE A 76 6.09 -20.81 3.52
CA ILE A 76 7.38 -20.16 3.22
C ILE A 76 8.03 -20.78 1.98
N ARG A 77 7.91 -22.10 1.80
CA ARG A 77 8.48 -22.79 0.63
C ARG A 77 7.73 -22.44 -0.65
N GLU A 78 6.40 -22.40 -0.61
CA GLU A 78 5.57 -21.98 -1.75
C GLU A 78 5.86 -20.53 -2.15
N LEU A 79 5.89 -19.61 -1.19
CA LEU A 79 6.21 -18.20 -1.45
C LEU A 79 7.62 -18.03 -2.04
N LYS A 80 8.62 -18.76 -1.53
CA LYS A 80 9.99 -18.73 -2.09
C LYS A 80 10.07 -19.28 -3.52
N MET A 81 9.32 -20.34 -3.84
CA MET A 81 9.24 -20.85 -5.21
C MET A 81 8.60 -19.83 -6.15
N ASN A 82 7.44 -19.27 -5.76
CA ASN A 82 6.74 -18.25 -6.53
C ASN A 82 7.58 -16.97 -6.71
N PHE A 83 8.35 -16.57 -5.69
CA PHE A 83 9.30 -15.46 -5.77
C PHE A 83 10.38 -15.71 -6.82
N VAL A 84 11.01 -16.89 -6.84
CA VAL A 84 12.04 -17.23 -7.82
C VAL A 84 11.45 -17.31 -9.24
N GLU A 85 10.28 -17.91 -9.40
CA GLU A 85 9.56 -17.93 -10.69
C GLU A 85 9.28 -16.51 -11.21
N GLU A 86 8.70 -15.66 -10.37
CA GLU A 86 8.21 -14.34 -10.78
C GLU A 86 9.35 -13.31 -10.91
N LYS A 87 10.48 -13.50 -10.19
CA LYS A 87 11.74 -12.77 -10.37
C LYS A 87 12.45 -13.12 -11.69
N ASN A 88 12.32 -14.36 -12.16
CA ASN A 88 12.92 -14.81 -13.42
C ASN A 88 12.06 -14.51 -14.65
N LYS A 89 10.80 -14.09 -14.43
CA LYS A 89 9.91 -13.60 -15.47
C LYS A 89 10.29 -12.18 -15.88
N PRO A 90 10.35 -11.83 -17.18
CA PRO A 90 10.48 -10.43 -17.58
C PRO A 90 9.33 -9.61 -16.98
N GLU A 91 9.62 -8.40 -16.56
CA GLU A 91 8.59 -7.44 -16.14
C GLU A 91 7.79 -7.04 -17.37
N GLU A 92 6.52 -7.48 -17.44
CA GLU A 92 5.57 -6.83 -18.31
C GLU A 92 5.30 -5.42 -17.76
N PRO A 93 5.24 -4.38 -18.61
CA PRO A 93 5.16 -3.01 -18.15
C PRO A 93 3.89 -2.80 -17.33
N ASP A 94 4.09 -2.43 -16.07
CA ASP A 94 3.02 -2.09 -15.13
C ASP A 94 2.28 -0.85 -15.63
N ASN A 95 1.16 -1.06 -16.33
CA ASN A 95 0.28 0.02 -16.79
C ASN A 95 -0.62 0.51 -15.65
N SER A 96 0.00 0.84 -14.52
CA SER A 96 -0.61 1.49 -13.36
C SER A 96 -0.37 2.99 -13.41
N GLU A 97 -0.92 3.65 -14.44
CA GLU A 97 -1.26 5.07 -14.27
C GLU A 97 -2.29 5.18 -13.13
N SER A 98 -1.93 5.89 -12.06
CA SER A 98 -2.89 6.67 -11.26
C SER A 98 -2.15 7.65 -10.33
N VAL A 99 -1.96 8.86 -10.85
CA VAL A 99 -2.07 10.14 -10.12
C VAL A 99 -1.24 10.29 -8.84
N GLU A 100 -0.05 10.88 -8.98
CA GLU A 100 0.49 11.76 -7.94
C GLU A 100 -0.37 13.04 -7.93
N GLU A 101 -1.38 13.09 -7.06
CA GLU A 101 -2.15 14.33 -6.86
C GLU A 101 -1.41 15.21 -5.85
N GLU A 102 -0.66 16.19 -6.38
CA GLU A 102 0.04 17.20 -5.58
C GLU A 102 -0.92 17.89 -4.61
N SER A 103 -0.75 17.67 -3.30
CA SER A 103 -1.42 18.46 -2.28
C SER A 103 -0.73 19.83 -2.15
N LYS A 104 -0.93 20.72 -3.13
CA LYS A 104 -0.60 22.14 -3.00
C LYS A 104 -1.64 22.81 -2.09
N ASP A 105 -1.35 22.82 -0.79
CA ASP A 105 -2.06 23.62 0.20
C ASP A 105 -1.65 25.10 0.02
N GLU A 106 -2.32 25.82 -0.89
CA GLU A 106 -2.22 27.27 -0.97
C GLU A 106 -3.29 27.91 -0.06
N ASN A 107 -2.80 28.36 1.09
CA ASN A 107 -3.50 29.14 2.09
C ASN A 107 -3.96 30.50 1.53
N ASP A 108 -5.24 30.62 1.16
CA ASP A 108 -5.90 31.89 0.84
C ASP A 108 -6.91 32.29 1.92
N LEU A 109 -6.50 33.22 2.77
CA LEU A 109 -7.32 33.88 3.79
C LEU A 109 -7.37 35.38 3.48
N GLU A 110 -8.49 35.80 2.89
CA GLU A 110 -9.10 37.15 2.88
C GLU A 110 -8.21 38.41 2.76
N PRO A 111 -8.54 39.29 1.79
CA PRO A 111 -8.32 40.73 1.94
C PRO A 111 -9.64 41.52 1.92
N GLU A 112 -10.02 42.07 3.09
CA GLU A 112 -11.00 43.15 3.24
C GLU A 112 -10.29 44.45 3.69
N THR A 113 -10.88 45.61 3.40
CA THR A 113 -10.42 46.99 3.74
C THR A 113 -9.17 47.55 2.99
N ASP A 114 -9.05 48.84 2.65
CA ASP A 114 -10.02 49.93 2.43
C ASP A 114 -9.43 51.02 1.46
N LYS A 115 -10.31 51.72 0.74
CA LYS A 115 -10.19 52.98 -0.05
C LYS A 115 -8.83 53.72 -0.19
N THR A 116 -8.55 54.28 -1.38
CA THR A 116 -8.74 55.74 -1.65
C THR A 116 -8.57 56.18 -3.13
N ASP A 117 -9.34 57.23 -3.45
CA ASP A 117 -9.58 58.05 -4.66
C ASP A 117 -8.57 58.18 -5.83
N GLY A 118 -9.11 58.37 -7.06
CA GLY A 118 -8.34 58.72 -8.28
C GLY A 118 -9.15 58.96 -9.58
N LYS A 119 -9.92 60.07 -9.65
CA LYS A 119 -10.60 60.67 -10.83
C LYS A 119 -9.74 60.60 -12.15
N THR A 120 -10.25 60.40 -13.38
CA THR A 120 -11.07 61.33 -14.21
C THR A 120 -11.42 60.74 -15.61
N GLU A 121 -12.53 61.21 -16.22
CA GLU A 121 -13.06 61.20 -17.63
C GLU A 121 -12.18 60.67 -18.81
N ASP A 122 -12.68 60.15 -19.94
CA ASP A 122 -13.69 60.74 -20.88
C ASP A 122 -14.32 59.73 -21.91
N GLU A 123 -15.34 60.18 -22.68
CA GLU A 123 -16.24 59.46 -23.61
C GLU A 123 -15.59 58.93 -24.93
N THR A 124 -16.09 57.86 -25.60
CA THR A 124 -16.96 57.85 -26.82
C THR A 124 -16.84 56.49 -27.58
N LYS A 125 -17.62 56.09 -28.62
CA LYS A 125 -19.06 56.25 -29.01
C LYS A 125 -19.39 55.43 -30.30
N ASP A 126 -20.62 54.89 -30.41
CA ASP A 126 -21.39 54.34 -31.58
C ASP A 126 -20.74 53.51 -32.72
N LYS A 127 -21.31 52.31 -32.98
CA LYS A 127 -21.98 51.84 -34.24
C LYS A 127 -21.93 50.29 -34.36
N GLU A 128 -23.03 49.56 -34.50
CA GLU A 128 -24.08 49.53 -35.55
C GLU A 128 -23.66 48.70 -36.78
N ASP A 129 -24.02 47.40 -36.75
CA ASP A 129 -24.50 46.54 -37.84
C ASP A 129 -25.25 45.33 -37.23
#